data_AF-A0AAW8XK22-F1
#
_entry.id   AF-A0AAW8XK22-F1
#
_cell.length_a   1.000
_cell.length_b   1.000
_cell.length_c   1.000
_cell.angle_alpha   90.00
_cell.angle_beta   90.00
_cell.angle_gamma   90.00
#
_symmetry.space_group_name_H-M   'P 1'
#
loop_
_entity.id
_entity.type
_entity.pdbx_description
1 polymer ?
#
loop_
_entity_poly.entity_id
_entity_poly.type
_entity_poly.pdbx_seq_one_letter_code
_entity_poly.pdbx_strand_id
1 'polypeptide(L)'
;MNNSAIPSRLTVVFSVSGDKNTIPVNSTSETLADGLAAMDSGFPPLTRIALSAGGKPPKGQDFNGIFNDLYTRLQWSDAGMGYPFNADFRTAISGYPKGAVIPSSDYSVSWLNTIDSNNTAPEKTDATASGWMPSWGCGAASISISTANVNATDLQAANPRLILTGALTGNRILYLPPWVKDWTIENNCTGSAYYVQLSTRAAGATVVSKPGTVTQVHSDGTNVTSLSKPHGNIAYAVNGTYSFVVPAGVTRIRYTVTGAGGSGSGCQASSSSESYSGGGGGAGGTALGWLDVVPGTTLSVVVGKGGASVSGAVSGNDGGDSSLGGIIFGRGGKKSNKASIVNSAGGDGGVASGGDINIQGGAGQDGQAATNMLTGSGGASFWGGGGRSGATGGVKGKAAGSGGGGAYDIDFSGIAYPSGDGADGIVHIEW
;
A
#
# COMPACT_ATOMS: atom_id res chain seq x y z
N MET A 1 -12.31 8.37 48.69
CA MET A 1 -13.77 8.56 48.48
C MET A 1 -14.40 7.19 48.28
N ASN A 2 -15.34 6.77 49.13
CA ASN A 2 -16.11 5.52 48.98
C ASN A 2 -17.50 5.80 48.37
N ASN A 3 -17.60 6.81 47.51
CA ASN A 3 -18.84 7.22 46.86
C ASN A 3 -18.52 7.58 45.40
N SER A 4 -19.26 7.00 44.46
CA SER A 4 -19.13 7.23 43.01
C SER A 4 -20.09 8.31 42.48
N ALA A 5 -20.90 8.93 43.34
CA ALA A 5 -21.78 10.02 42.96
C ALA A 5 -20.96 11.24 42.51
N ILE A 6 -21.28 11.74 41.32
CA ILE A 6 -20.65 12.94 40.76
C ILE A 6 -21.19 14.17 41.53
N PRO A 7 -20.35 15.00 42.16
CA PRO A 7 -20.79 16.24 42.79
C PRO A 7 -21.47 17.19 41.79
N SER A 8 -22.34 18.07 42.29
CA SER A 8 -22.93 19.13 41.45
C SER A 8 -21.84 20.10 40.97
N ARG A 9 -21.90 20.51 39.69
CA ARG A 9 -20.99 21.51 39.11
C ARG A 9 -21.21 22.90 39.70
N LEU A 10 -20.15 23.71 39.72
CA LEU A 10 -20.22 25.10 40.14
C LEU A 10 -20.90 26.01 39.09
N THR A 11 -22.11 26.47 39.40
CA THR A 11 -22.90 27.35 38.51
C THR A 11 -22.63 28.84 38.72
N VAL A 12 -22.16 29.25 39.90
CA VAL A 12 -21.90 30.66 40.24
C VAL A 12 -20.51 30.78 40.87
N VAL A 13 -19.71 31.71 40.36
CA VAL A 13 -18.41 32.04 40.93
C VAL A 13 -18.59 32.86 42.20
N PHE A 14 -17.87 32.49 43.27
CA PHE A 14 -17.91 33.20 44.54
C PHE A 14 -17.52 34.68 44.38
N SER A 15 -18.29 35.59 44.98
CA SER A 15 -18.08 37.05 44.88
C SER A 15 -17.89 37.59 43.45
N VAL A 16 -18.61 37.03 42.46
CA VAL A 16 -18.54 37.52 41.07
C VAL A 16 -18.86 39.01 40.95
N SER A 17 -19.92 39.46 41.64
CA SER A 17 -20.37 40.87 41.67
C SER A 17 -20.13 41.57 43.02
N GLY A 18 -19.44 40.93 43.96
CA GLY A 18 -19.16 41.49 45.29
C GLY A 18 -17.81 42.19 45.37
N ASP A 19 -17.65 43.05 46.38
CA ASP A 19 -16.39 43.75 46.67
C ASP A 19 -15.25 42.76 46.91
N LYS A 20 -14.15 42.92 46.16
CA LYS A 20 -12.98 42.04 46.22
C LYS A 20 -11.70 42.79 45.86
N ASN A 21 -10.59 42.37 46.46
CA ASN A 21 -9.27 42.84 46.10
C ASN A 21 -8.64 41.91 45.06
N THR A 22 -7.83 42.47 44.17
CA THR A 22 -6.91 41.67 43.34
C THR A 22 -5.75 41.21 44.22
N ILE A 23 -5.49 39.90 44.22
CA ILE A 23 -4.41 39.32 45.01
C ILE A 23 -3.12 39.32 44.17
N PRO A 24 -2.10 40.11 44.51
CA PRO A 24 -0.86 40.14 43.77
C PRO A 24 -0.08 38.82 43.93
N VAL A 25 0.72 38.47 42.94
CA VAL A 25 1.57 37.27 42.98
C VAL A 25 2.62 37.40 44.10
N ASN A 26 3.29 38.55 44.16
CA ASN A 26 4.34 38.83 45.14
C ASN A 26 3.90 39.92 46.11
N SER A 27 4.33 39.78 47.36
CA SER A 27 4.16 40.80 48.39
C SER A 27 5.00 42.05 48.10
N THR A 28 4.45 43.19 48.49
CA THR A 28 5.10 44.50 48.49
C THR A 28 5.11 45.09 49.90
N SER A 29 5.97 46.09 50.14
CA SER A 29 6.00 46.82 51.42
C SER A 29 4.63 47.37 51.83
N GLU A 30 3.81 47.77 50.86
CA GLU A 30 2.44 48.25 51.06
C GLU A 30 1.52 47.11 51.51
N THR A 31 1.52 45.98 50.79
CA THR A 31 0.67 44.83 51.17
C THR A 31 0.98 44.32 52.58
N LEU A 32 2.26 44.28 52.95
CA LEU A 32 2.71 43.86 54.27
C LEU A 32 2.29 44.85 55.38
N ALA A 33 2.39 46.15 55.12
CA ALA A 33 2.03 47.20 56.07
C ALA A 33 0.50 47.34 56.25
N ASP A 34 -0.29 46.99 55.25
CA ASP A 34 -1.75 47.08 55.26
C ASP A 34 -2.48 45.78 55.58
N GLY A 35 -1.75 44.70 55.83
CA GLY A 35 -2.35 43.42 56.19
C GLY A 35 -3.01 42.72 55.00
N LEU A 36 -2.62 43.06 53.76
CA LEU A 36 -3.20 42.52 52.53
C LEU A 36 -2.56 41.18 52.17
N ALA A 37 -3.37 40.26 51.63
CA ALA A 37 -2.87 38.98 51.15
C ALA A 37 -2.10 39.10 49.82
N ALA A 38 -1.08 38.27 49.64
CA ALA A 38 -0.39 38.02 48.37
C ALA A 38 -0.15 36.50 48.17
N MET A 39 0.04 36.04 46.94
CA MET A 39 0.14 34.59 46.65
C MET A 39 1.42 33.95 47.22
N ASP A 40 2.53 34.67 47.26
CA ASP A 40 3.83 34.21 47.75
C ASP A 40 3.88 34.06 49.30
N SER A 41 3.21 34.96 50.01
CA SER A 41 3.35 35.17 51.46
C SER A 41 2.07 34.90 52.23
N GLY A 42 0.94 34.70 51.53
CA GLY A 42 -0.38 34.55 52.13
C GLY A 42 -0.81 35.81 52.87
N PHE A 43 -1.51 35.64 54.00
CA PHE A 43 -1.82 36.75 54.90
C PHE A 43 -0.60 37.10 55.76
N PRO A 44 -0.15 38.37 55.76
CA PRO A 44 1.06 38.76 56.48
C PRO A 44 0.89 38.61 58.01
N PRO A 45 1.98 38.42 58.78
CA PRO A 45 1.93 38.25 60.24
C PRO A 45 1.17 39.36 60.98
N LEU A 46 1.13 40.57 60.44
CA LEU A 46 0.35 41.71 60.95
C LEU A 46 -1.12 41.36 61.20
N THR A 47 -1.65 40.39 60.45
CA THR A 47 -3.03 39.90 60.57
C THR A 47 -3.29 38.95 61.72
N ARG A 48 -2.23 38.53 62.42
CA ARG A 48 -2.28 37.59 63.56
C ARG A 48 -1.80 38.24 64.85
N ILE A 49 -1.59 39.55 64.86
CA ILE A 49 -1.25 40.34 66.04
C ILE A 49 -2.55 40.88 66.66
N ALA A 50 -2.61 40.95 68.00
CA ALA A 50 -3.75 41.54 68.70
C ALA A 50 -4.00 42.99 68.24
N LEU A 51 -5.26 43.39 68.14
CA LEU A 51 -5.63 44.77 67.77
C LEU A 51 -5.00 45.79 68.74
N SER A 52 -4.92 45.45 70.02
CA SER A 52 -4.27 46.27 71.06
C SER A 52 -2.76 46.42 70.86
N ALA A 53 -2.14 45.57 70.04
CA ALA A 53 -0.72 45.60 69.69
C ALA A 53 -0.49 46.11 68.25
N GLY A 54 -1.50 46.74 67.63
CA GLY A 54 -1.39 47.33 66.29
C GLY A 54 -1.61 46.36 65.13
N GLY A 55 -2.11 45.14 65.39
CA GLY A 55 -2.50 44.21 64.34
C GLY A 55 -3.68 44.71 63.50
N LYS A 56 -3.76 44.25 62.24
CA LYS A 56 -4.87 44.56 61.31
C LYS A 56 -5.54 43.25 60.90
N PRO A 57 -6.85 43.04 61.13
CA PRO A 57 -7.47 41.76 60.79
C PRO A 57 -7.44 41.51 59.27
N PRO A 58 -7.45 40.25 58.82
CA PRO A 58 -7.59 39.92 57.40
C PRO A 58 -8.81 40.61 56.78
N LYS A 59 -8.66 41.18 55.58
CA LYS A 59 -9.77 41.87 54.90
C LYS A 59 -10.72 40.89 54.25
N GLY A 60 -12.02 41.10 54.40
CA GLY A 60 -13.06 40.32 53.72
C GLY A 60 -12.92 40.36 52.19
N GLN A 61 -12.45 41.49 51.65
CA GLN A 61 -12.18 41.66 50.22
C GLN A 61 -11.05 40.74 49.72
N ASP A 62 -10.07 40.41 50.56
CA ASP A 62 -8.98 39.49 50.19
C ASP A 62 -9.52 38.06 50.11
N PHE A 63 -10.34 37.62 51.07
CA PHE A 63 -11.03 36.34 50.97
C PHE A 63 -11.91 36.25 49.72
N ASN A 64 -12.70 37.29 49.46
CA ASN A 64 -13.53 37.36 48.26
C ASN A 64 -12.68 37.28 46.99
N GLY A 65 -11.52 37.94 46.94
CA GLY A 65 -10.58 37.87 45.82
C GLY A 65 -10.00 36.47 45.61
N ILE A 66 -9.47 35.86 46.68
CA ILE A 66 -8.89 34.50 46.65
C ILE A 66 -9.94 33.48 46.19
N PHE A 67 -11.14 33.51 46.79
CA PHE A 67 -12.20 32.59 46.41
C PHE A 67 -12.73 32.88 45.01
N ASN A 68 -12.85 34.14 44.59
CA ASN A 68 -13.25 34.46 43.23
C ASN A 68 -12.30 33.85 42.18
N ASP A 69 -10.98 33.97 42.36
CA ASP A 69 -10.00 33.35 41.47
C ASP A 69 -10.11 31.82 41.48
N LEU A 70 -10.13 31.19 42.67
CA LEU A 70 -10.24 29.74 42.80
C LEU A 70 -11.51 29.18 42.15
N TYR A 71 -12.68 29.76 42.46
CA TYR A 71 -13.97 29.31 41.93
C TYR A 71 -14.10 29.57 40.42
N THR A 72 -13.44 30.61 39.89
CA THR A 72 -13.38 30.83 38.43
C THR A 72 -12.62 29.69 37.75
N ARG A 73 -11.47 29.29 38.28
CA ARG A 73 -10.67 28.17 37.75
C ARG A 73 -11.37 26.83 37.92
N LEU A 74 -12.05 26.62 39.05
CA LEU A 74 -12.88 25.43 39.26
C LEU A 74 -14.04 25.35 38.27
N GLN A 75 -14.75 26.46 38.01
CA GLN A 75 -15.81 26.48 37.02
C GLN A 75 -15.29 26.18 35.60
N TRP A 76 -14.13 26.70 35.23
CA TRP A 76 -13.45 26.38 33.97
C TRP A 76 -13.14 24.87 33.87
N SER A 77 -12.56 24.28 34.92
CA SER A 77 -12.28 22.85 34.97
C SER A 77 -13.56 21.98 34.97
N ASP A 78 -14.61 22.38 35.68
CA ASP A 78 -15.90 21.67 35.74
C ASP A 78 -16.60 21.65 34.38
N ALA A 79 -16.35 22.66 33.54
CA ALA A 79 -16.79 22.72 32.15
C ALA A 79 -15.99 21.77 31.22
N GLY A 80 -14.92 21.13 31.73
CA GLY A 80 -14.04 20.26 30.97
C GLY A 80 -12.98 21.00 30.16
N MET A 81 -12.76 22.29 30.44
CA MET A 81 -11.80 23.10 29.72
C MET A 81 -10.37 22.90 30.24
N GLY A 82 -9.41 22.85 29.33
CA GLY A 82 -7.97 22.86 29.64
C GLY A 82 -7.32 24.20 29.34
N TYR A 83 -6.08 24.38 29.76
CA TYR A 83 -5.27 25.57 29.45
C TYR A 83 -4.35 25.27 28.27
N PRO A 84 -4.47 25.98 27.13
CA PRO A 84 -3.53 25.82 26.02
C PRO A 84 -2.10 26.14 26.44
N PHE A 85 -1.14 25.79 25.59
CA PHE A 85 0.26 26.11 25.83
C PHE A 85 0.44 27.61 26.07
N ASN A 86 0.97 27.96 27.24
CA ASN A 86 1.35 29.33 27.58
C ASN A 86 2.87 29.41 27.83
N ALA A 87 3.52 30.33 27.12
CA ALA A 87 4.97 30.51 27.16
C ALA A 87 5.47 31.04 28.52
N ASP A 88 4.78 32.03 29.08
CA ASP A 88 5.17 32.65 30.35
C ASP A 88 4.99 31.66 31.50
N PHE A 89 3.89 30.92 31.51
CA PHE A 89 3.64 29.85 32.47
C PHE A 89 4.72 28.76 32.39
N ARG A 90 5.02 28.28 31.18
CA ARG A 90 6.10 27.30 30.95
C ARG A 90 7.43 27.78 31.53
N THR A 91 7.78 29.05 31.33
CA THR A 91 9.00 29.64 31.91
C THR A 91 8.93 29.69 33.43
N ALA A 92 7.79 30.10 34.00
CA ALA A 92 7.59 30.17 35.44
C ALA A 92 7.69 28.80 36.13
N ILE A 93 7.29 27.72 35.47
CA ILE A 93 7.33 26.35 36.02
C ILE A 93 8.53 25.51 35.54
N SER A 94 9.47 26.09 34.79
CA SER A 94 10.64 25.39 34.22
C SER A 94 10.30 24.23 33.24
N GLY A 95 9.23 24.38 32.46
CA GLY A 95 8.76 23.39 31.50
C GLY A 95 7.57 22.57 31.97
N TYR A 96 6.75 22.10 31.04
CA TYR A 96 5.66 21.18 31.38
C TYR A 96 6.23 19.80 31.77
N PRO A 97 5.68 19.13 32.80
CA PRO A 97 6.10 17.78 33.21
C PRO A 97 5.57 16.71 32.24
N LYS A 98 6.24 15.54 32.19
CA LYS A 98 5.77 14.42 31.39
C LYS A 98 4.35 14.01 31.81
N GLY A 99 3.49 13.72 30.84
CA GLY A 99 2.09 13.37 31.07
C GLY A 99 1.15 14.58 31.17
N ALA A 100 1.65 15.81 31.09
CA ALA A 100 0.78 16.99 30.96
C ALA A 100 -0.09 16.88 29.70
N VAL A 101 -1.39 17.14 29.83
CA VAL A 101 -2.34 17.18 28.71
C VAL A 101 -2.87 18.60 28.58
N ILE A 102 -2.71 19.20 27.41
CA ILE A 102 -3.18 20.56 27.11
C ILE A 102 -3.95 20.58 25.79
N PRO A 103 -5.01 21.39 25.65
CA PRO A 103 -5.68 21.56 24.37
C PRO A 103 -4.77 22.29 23.36
N SER A 104 -5.04 22.07 22.08
CA SER A 104 -4.48 22.86 20.98
C SER A 104 -4.94 24.32 21.05
N SER A 105 -4.23 25.19 20.32
CA SER A 105 -4.53 26.62 20.25
C SER A 105 -5.95 26.91 19.73
N ASP A 106 -6.50 26.00 18.93
CA ASP A 106 -7.86 26.04 18.37
C ASP A 106 -8.86 25.12 19.08
N TYR A 107 -8.45 24.44 20.17
CA TYR A 107 -9.23 23.46 20.93
C TYR A 107 -9.74 22.24 20.14
N SER A 108 -9.20 21.97 18.94
CA SER A 108 -9.60 20.82 18.13
C SER A 108 -8.92 19.50 18.50
N VAL A 109 -7.78 19.57 19.19
CA VAL A 109 -6.89 18.44 19.52
C VAL A 109 -6.44 18.58 20.97
N SER A 110 -6.08 17.46 21.61
CA SER A 110 -5.37 17.47 22.88
C SER A 110 -3.93 16.96 22.69
N TRP A 111 -2.98 17.68 23.28
CA TRP A 111 -1.55 17.38 23.25
C TRP A 111 -1.13 16.68 24.54
N LEU A 112 -0.49 15.52 24.42
CA LEU A 112 0.16 14.80 25.51
C LEU A 112 1.66 15.10 25.50
N ASN A 113 2.18 15.62 26.61
CA ASN A 113 3.61 15.80 26.81
C ASN A 113 4.28 14.45 27.12
N THR A 114 5.40 14.17 26.46
CA THR A 114 6.12 12.88 26.55
C THR A 114 7.45 12.97 27.29
N ILE A 115 7.91 14.19 27.62
CA ILE A 115 9.19 14.44 28.27
C ILE A 115 9.04 15.38 29.48
N ASP A 116 9.94 15.27 30.46
CA ASP A 116 9.98 16.21 31.59
C ASP A 116 10.61 17.54 31.19
N SER A 117 10.25 18.60 31.93
CA SER A 117 10.75 19.96 31.70
C SER A 117 10.62 20.40 30.23
N ASN A 118 9.49 20.07 29.58
CA ASN A 118 9.31 20.40 28.17
C ASN A 118 9.13 21.91 27.99
N ASN A 119 10.14 22.53 27.38
CA ASN A 119 10.17 23.96 27.14
C ASN A 119 9.70 24.36 25.73
N THR A 120 9.36 23.38 24.88
CA THR A 120 8.94 23.63 23.50
C THR A 120 7.42 23.72 23.39
N ALA A 121 6.94 24.46 22.40
CA ALA A 121 5.51 24.52 22.06
C ALA A 121 5.08 23.23 21.32
N PRO A 122 3.85 22.74 21.53
CA PRO A 122 3.36 21.53 20.88
C PRO A 122 3.12 21.67 19.38
N GLU A 123 2.79 22.88 18.89
CA GLU A 123 2.32 23.10 17.52
C GLU A 123 3.41 23.66 16.62
N LYS A 124 4.32 22.81 16.14
CA LYS A 124 5.40 23.22 15.24
C LYS A 124 5.03 23.09 13.77
N THR A 125 5.83 23.73 12.92
CA THR A 125 5.63 23.79 11.46
C THR A 125 6.77 23.14 10.68
N ASP A 126 7.75 22.57 11.36
CA ASP A 126 8.99 22.05 10.79
C ASP A 126 9.07 20.51 10.76
N ALA A 127 8.06 19.82 11.30
CA ALA A 127 7.99 18.36 11.43
C ALA A 127 9.17 17.75 12.23
N THR A 128 9.73 18.48 13.20
CA THR A 128 10.73 17.95 14.15
C THR A 128 10.06 17.54 15.48
N ALA A 129 10.75 16.80 16.36
CA ALA A 129 10.17 16.37 17.64
C ALA A 129 9.97 17.54 18.62
N SER A 130 8.75 17.79 19.11
CA SER A 130 8.46 18.78 20.18
C SER A 130 8.41 18.13 21.57
N GLY A 131 8.53 16.81 21.67
CA GLY A 131 8.20 16.11 22.91
C GLY A 131 6.69 16.15 23.23
N TRP A 132 5.85 16.69 22.34
CA TRP A 132 4.40 16.58 22.39
C TRP A 132 3.91 15.63 21.30
N MET A 133 2.83 14.90 21.59
CA MET A 133 2.14 14.06 20.63
C MET A 133 0.62 14.23 20.78
N PRO A 134 -0.18 14.06 19.71
CA PRO A 134 -1.63 14.19 19.82
C PRO A 134 -2.22 13.01 20.60
N SER A 135 -2.94 13.26 21.69
CA SER A 135 -3.67 12.23 22.44
C SER A 135 -4.98 11.85 21.76
N TRP A 136 -5.59 12.79 21.04
CA TRP A 136 -6.76 12.59 20.22
C TRP A 136 -6.75 13.58 19.06
N GLY A 137 -6.90 13.09 17.84
CA GLY A 137 -7.25 13.92 16.68
C GLY A 137 -8.49 13.35 16.00
N CYS A 138 -9.42 14.23 15.64
CA CYS A 138 -10.62 13.88 14.90
C CYS A 138 -10.68 14.70 13.60
N GLY A 139 -11.13 14.08 12.50
CA GLY A 139 -11.33 14.78 11.23
C GLY A 139 -10.18 14.59 10.24
N ALA A 140 -9.97 15.61 9.41
CA ALA A 140 -9.01 15.60 8.32
C ALA A 140 -8.34 16.97 8.16
N ALA A 141 -7.09 16.96 7.70
CA ALA A 141 -6.36 18.18 7.36
C ALA A 141 -5.97 18.20 5.87
N SER A 142 -6.15 19.35 5.22
CA SER A 142 -5.68 19.56 3.84
C SER A 142 -4.25 20.10 3.83
N ILE A 143 -3.39 19.51 2.99
CA ILE A 143 -1.99 19.90 2.82
C ILE A 143 -1.72 20.10 1.32
N SER A 144 -1.36 21.32 0.93
CA SER A 144 -1.02 21.63 -0.47
C SER A 144 0.43 21.29 -0.77
N ILE A 145 0.67 20.50 -1.82
CA ILE A 145 2.00 20.07 -2.28
C ILE A 145 2.06 20.28 -3.80
N SER A 146 3.06 21.00 -4.30
CA SER A 146 3.22 21.23 -5.75
C SER A 146 4.69 21.26 -6.16
N THR A 147 5.40 22.36 -5.90
CA THR A 147 6.76 22.61 -6.42
C THR A 147 7.88 22.27 -5.46
N ALA A 148 7.58 22.04 -4.17
CA ALA A 148 8.56 21.79 -3.13
C ALA A 148 8.10 20.69 -2.17
N ASN A 149 9.06 20.11 -1.43
CA ASN A 149 8.78 19.25 -0.29
C ASN A 149 8.07 20.06 0.81
N VAL A 150 7.20 19.42 1.58
CA VAL A 150 6.34 20.08 2.56
C VAL A 150 6.49 19.41 3.92
N ASN A 151 6.48 20.23 4.97
CA ASN A 151 6.34 19.73 6.35
C ASN A 151 4.86 19.78 6.70
N ALA A 152 4.29 18.66 7.15
CA ALA A 152 3.02 18.74 7.84
C ALA A 152 3.24 19.52 9.14
N THR A 153 2.39 20.52 9.42
CA THR A 153 2.39 21.12 10.74
C THR A 153 1.90 20.09 11.75
N ASP A 154 2.30 20.23 13.01
CA ASP A 154 1.87 19.31 14.06
C ASP A 154 0.32 19.31 14.15
N LEU A 155 -0.32 20.48 14.08
CA LEU A 155 -1.78 20.57 14.12
C LEU A 155 -2.45 19.88 12.90
N GLN A 156 -1.88 19.98 11.70
CA GLN A 156 -2.37 19.23 10.54
C GLN A 156 -2.21 17.72 10.76
N ALA A 157 -0.99 17.29 11.11
CA ALA A 157 -0.65 15.88 11.31
C ALA A 157 -1.37 15.26 12.52
N ALA A 158 -1.89 16.05 13.45
CA ALA A 158 -2.70 15.54 14.54
C ALA A 158 -3.98 14.87 14.04
N ASN A 159 -4.48 15.26 12.87
CA ASN A 159 -5.62 14.61 12.23
C ASN A 159 -5.26 13.20 11.74
N PRO A 160 -6.16 12.21 11.88
CA PRO A 160 -5.92 10.85 11.41
C PRO A 160 -5.96 10.75 9.87
N ARG A 161 -6.59 11.70 9.17
CA ARG A 161 -6.64 11.75 7.71
C ARG A 161 -5.97 13.01 7.17
N LEU A 162 -5.05 12.85 6.22
CA LEU A 162 -4.38 13.96 5.55
C LEU A 162 -4.75 13.93 4.06
N ILE A 163 -5.29 15.04 3.57
CA ILE A 163 -5.74 15.19 2.19
C ILE A 163 -4.70 16.05 1.46
N LEU A 164 -3.96 15.43 0.55
CA LEU A 164 -2.94 16.12 -0.24
C LEU A 164 -3.59 16.73 -1.47
N THR A 165 -3.30 18.01 -1.74
CA THR A 165 -3.82 18.74 -2.90
C THR A 165 -2.68 19.43 -3.66
N GLY A 166 -2.96 19.95 -4.85
CA GLY A 166 -1.98 20.67 -5.67
C GLY A 166 -1.50 19.89 -6.90
N ALA A 167 -0.69 20.53 -7.74
CA ALA A 167 -0.20 19.96 -8.99
C ALA A 167 1.28 19.57 -8.88
N LEU A 168 1.57 18.27 -8.91
CA LEU A 168 2.95 17.79 -8.80
C LEU A 168 3.71 18.05 -10.11
N THR A 169 4.87 18.67 -9.99
CA THR A 169 5.82 18.90 -11.10
C THR A 169 7.09 18.05 -10.98
N GLY A 170 7.10 17.13 -10.01
CA GLY A 170 8.22 16.26 -9.67
C GLY A 170 7.85 15.43 -8.46
N ASN A 171 8.66 14.41 -8.13
CA ASN A 171 8.47 13.68 -6.88
C ASN A 171 8.69 14.62 -5.70
N ARG A 172 7.83 14.52 -4.68
CA ARG A 172 7.86 15.38 -3.49
C ARG A 172 7.90 14.53 -2.23
N ILE A 173 8.37 15.13 -1.15
CA ILE A 173 8.35 14.54 0.18
C ILE A 173 7.35 15.32 1.04
N LEU A 174 6.47 14.58 1.72
CA LEU A 174 5.73 15.08 2.87
C LEU A 174 6.42 14.58 4.14
N TYR A 175 6.97 15.53 4.91
CA TYR A 175 7.56 15.23 6.21
C TYR A 175 6.46 15.20 7.28
N LEU A 176 6.25 14.03 7.86
CA LEU A 176 5.37 13.80 9.00
C LEU A 176 6.16 14.02 10.30
N PRO A 177 5.52 14.56 11.36
CA PRO A 177 6.14 14.62 12.69
C PRO A 177 6.55 13.22 13.17
N PRO A 178 7.63 13.09 13.96
CA PRO A 178 8.19 11.81 14.39
C PRO A 178 7.37 11.21 15.54
N TRP A 179 6.10 10.92 15.27
CA TRP A 179 5.18 10.31 16.23
C TRP A 179 4.98 8.83 15.93
N VAL A 180 4.70 8.07 16.98
CA VAL A 180 4.12 6.73 16.84
C VAL A 180 2.63 6.91 16.56
N LYS A 181 2.23 6.81 15.29
CA LYS A 181 0.86 7.14 14.84
C LYS A 181 0.53 6.54 13.47
N ASP A 182 -0.75 6.22 13.30
CA ASP A 182 -1.32 5.85 12.01
C ASP A 182 -1.97 7.05 11.31
N TRP A 183 -1.82 7.10 9.99
CA TRP A 183 -2.49 8.06 9.12
C TRP A 183 -3.14 7.40 7.92
N THR A 184 -4.27 7.95 7.49
CA THR A 184 -4.84 7.73 6.16
C THR A 184 -4.49 8.92 5.27
N ILE A 185 -3.66 8.69 4.26
CA ILE A 185 -3.23 9.70 3.30
C ILE A 185 -4.08 9.58 2.04
N GLU A 186 -4.85 10.62 1.73
CA GLU A 186 -5.61 10.74 0.49
C GLU A 186 -4.88 11.69 -0.44
N ASN A 187 -4.30 11.16 -1.52
CA ASN A 187 -3.52 11.96 -2.44
C ASN A 187 -4.38 12.43 -3.61
N ASN A 188 -5.01 13.60 -3.45
CA ASN A 188 -5.80 14.28 -4.48
C ASN A 188 -4.96 15.27 -5.30
N CYS A 189 -3.62 15.16 -5.27
CA CYS A 189 -2.78 15.93 -6.17
C CYS A 189 -3.03 15.53 -7.64
N THR A 190 -2.67 16.41 -8.57
CA THR A 190 -2.61 16.09 -10.02
C THR A 190 -1.16 15.83 -10.45
N GLY A 191 -0.96 15.29 -11.66
CA GLY A 191 0.36 14.93 -12.18
C GLY A 191 0.73 13.46 -11.94
N SER A 192 0.02 12.54 -12.59
CA SER A 192 0.10 11.08 -12.38
C SER A 192 1.46 10.43 -12.65
N ALA A 193 2.38 11.14 -13.31
CA ALA A 193 3.76 10.70 -13.51
C ALA A 193 4.62 10.81 -12.24
N TYR A 194 4.18 11.56 -11.23
CA TYR A 194 4.91 11.82 -10.00
C TYR A 194 4.22 11.23 -8.77
N TYR A 195 4.90 11.29 -7.63
CA TYR A 195 4.37 10.80 -6.37
C TYR A 195 4.80 11.65 -5.17
N VAL A 196 4.11 11.46 -4.05
CA VAL A 196 4.50 11.99 -2.74
C VAL A 196 5.08 10.86 -1.90
N GLN A 197 6.33 11.01 -1.49
CA GLN A 197 6.99 10.15 -0.52
C GLN A 197 6.64 10.63 0.90
N LEU A 198 6.11 9.71 1.69
CA LEU A 198 5.73 9.90 3.09
C LEU A 198 6.92 9.49 3.96
N SER A 199 7.47 10.43 4.71
CA SER A 199 8.69 10.22 5.49
C SER A 199 8.65 11.01 6.78
N THR A 200 9.37 10.56 7.81
CA THR A 200 9.79 11.46 8.90
C THR A 200 11.10 12.16 8.51
N ARG A 201 11.56 13.12 9.32
CA ARG A 201 12.90 13.72 9.15
C ARG A 201 14.05 12.83 9.65
N ALA A 202 13.75 11.73 10.34
CA ALA A 202 14.77 10.84 10.89
C ALA A 202 15.39 9.86 9.86
N ALA A 203 15.03 10.00 8.57
CA ALA A 203 15.59 9.24 7.44
C ALA A 203 15.48 7.70 7.59
N GLY A 204 14.29 7.21 7.98
CA GLY A 204 13.95 5.79 8.02
C GLY A 204 13.28 5.27 6.74
N ALA A 205 12.57 4.14 6.85
CA ALA A 205 11.72 3.62 5.79
C ALA A 205 10.63 4.64 5.39
N THR A 206 10.18 4.58 4.13
CA THR A 206 9.20 5.52 3.58
C THR A 206 8.13 4.81 2.76
N VAL A 207 7.01 5.48 2.55
CA VAL A 207 5.91 4.98 1.71
C VAL A 207 5.64 5.96 0.58
N VAL A 208 5.37 5.44 -0.61
CA VAL A 208 4.97 6.25 -1.77
C VAL A 208 3.45 6.29 -1.88
N SER A 209 2.90 7.50 -1.95
CA SER A 209 1.50 7.76 -2.28
C SER A 209 1.40 8.42 -3.65
N LYS A 210 0.69 7.80 -4.60
CA LYS A 210 0.50 8.33 -5.95
C LYS A 210 -0.80 9.16 -6.04
N PRO A 211 -0.87 10.17 -6.94
CA PRO A 211 -2.12 10.83 -7.29
C PRO A 211 -3.29 9.85 -7.50
N GLY A 212 -4.44 10.14 -6.89
CA GLY A 212 -5.66 9.34 -6.96
C GLY A 212 -5.71 8.13 -6.01
N THR A 213 -4.75 7.98 -5.09
CA THR A 213 -4.70 6.85 -4.14
C THR A 213 -5.05 7.26 -2.71
N VAL A 214 -5.59 6.29 -1.96
CA VAL A 214 -5.71 6.35 -0.50
C VAL A 214 -4.71 5.36 0.09
N THR A 215 -3.74 5.86 0.85
CA THR A 215 -2.64 5.09 1.43
C THR A 215 -2.73 5.14 2.96
N GLN A 216 -2.88 3.98 3.61
CA GLN A 216 -2.82 3.89 5.06
C GLN A 216 -1.37 3.62 5.49
N VAL A 217 -0.87 4.37 6.46
CA VAL A 217 0.52 4.27 6.93
C VAL A 217 0.61 4.25 8.44
N HIS A 218 1.63 3.55 8.95
CA HIS A 218 2.07 3.58 10.34
C HIS A 218 3.45 4.22 10.43
N SER A 219 3.63 5.13 11.38
CA SER A 219 4.93 5.63 11.78
C SER A 219 5.30 5.12 13.16
N ASP A 220 6.55 4.72 13.35
CA ASP A 220 7.15 4.41 14.66
C ASP A 220 7.96 5.59 15.24
N GLY A 221 7.88 6.76 14.61
CA GLY A 221 8.65 7.96 14.91
C GLY A 221 9.92 8.11 14.06
N THR A 222 10.36 7.05 13.37
CA THR A 222 11.50 7.07 12.43
C THR A 222 11.08 6.55 11.06
N ASN A 223 10.56 5.34 11.01
CA ASN A 223 10.11 4.64 9.81
C ASN A 223 8.64 4.94 9.55
N VAL A 224 8.29 5.19 8.29
CA VAL A 224 6.92 5.18 7.80
C VAL A 224 6.74 3.91 6.97
N THR A 225 5.73 3.12 7.31
CA THR A 225 5.42 1.82 6.69
C THR A 225 3.97 1.79 6.22
N SER A 226 3.71 1.03 5.16
CA SER A 226 2.35 0.89 4.62
C SER A 226 1.56 -0.10 5.48
N LEU A 227 0.35 0.27 5.86
CA LEU A 227 -0.63 -0.63 6.49
C LEU A 227 -1.42 -1.44 5.44
N SER A 228 -1.43 -0.98 4.19
CA SER A 228 -1.98 -1.79 3.09
C SER A 228 -0.97 -2.84 2.64
N LYS A 229 -1.46 -4.06 2.43
CA LYS A 229 -0.66 -5.13 1.82
C LYS A 229 -0.30 -4.72 0.39
N PRO A 230 0.97 -4.89 -0.03
CA PRO A 230 1.36 -4.64 -1.40
C PRO A 230 0.53 -5.54 -2.33
N HIS A 231 0.01 -4.96 -3.41
CA HIS A 231 -0.73 -5.71 -4.42
C HIS A 231 -0.33 -5.25 -5.83
N GLY A 232 -0.37 -6.17 -6.80
CA GLY A 232 -0.03 -5.88 -8.20
C GLY A 232 -0.01 -7.12 -9.08
N ASN A 233 0.25 -6.92 -10.38
CA ASN A 233 0.49 -8.03 -11.31
C ASN A 233 1.44 -7.64 -12.44
N ILE A 234 1.99 -8.65 -13.11
CA ILE A 234 2.78 -8.53 -14.34
C ILE A 234 2.60 -9.77 -15.21
N ALA A 235 2.51 -9.58 -16.53
CA ALA A 235 2.44 -10.66 -17.50
C ALA A 235 3.59 -10.59 -18.50
N TYR A 236 4.27 -11.73 -18.71
CA TYR A 236 5.28 -11.94 -19.73
C TYR A 236 4.67 -12.83 -20.83
N ALA A 237 4.31 -12.24 -21.96
CA ALA A 237 3.57 -12.90 -23.05
C ALA A 237 4.36 -13.01 -24.37
N VAL A 238 5.63 -12.59 -24.36
CA VAL A 238 6.54 -12.69 -25.52
C VAL A 238 7.61 -13.71 -25.16
N ASN A 239 7.94 -14.60 -26.10
CA ASN A 239 9.00 -15.59 -25.86
C ASN A 239 10.34 -14.91 -25.50
N GLY A 240 11.05 -15.47 -24.53
CA GLY A 240 12.28 -14.87 -24.03
C GLY A 240 12.58 -15.22 -22.58
N THR A 241 13.69 -14.67 -22.08
CA THR A 241 14.09 -14.77 -20.68
C THR A 241 14.02 -13.40 -20.03
N TYR A 242 13.40 -13.34 -18.87
CA TYR A 242 13.18 -12.14 -18.08
C TYR A 242 13.57 -12.39 -16.62
N SER A 243 13.55 -11.32 -15.83
CA SER A 243 13.76 -11.36 -14.39
C SER A 243 12.60 -10.64 -13.70
N PHE A 244 12.04 -11.28 -12.68
CA PHE A 244 11.04 -10.70 -11.80
C PHE A 244 11.70 -10.42 -10.44
N VAL A 245 11.81 -9.15 -10.07
CA VAL A 245 12.27 -8.74 -8.74
C VAL A 245 11.07 -8.64 -7.82
N VAL A 246 11.05 -9.41 -6.74
CA VAL A 246 9.96 -9.44 -5.78
C VAL A 246 9.82 -8.05 -5.14
N PRO A 247 8.66 -7.38 -5.25
CA PRO A 247 8.49 -6.04 -4.69
C PRO A 247 8.65 -6.00 -3.17
N ALA A 248 8.96 -4.83 -2.63
CA ALA A 248 9.06 -4.63 -1.20
C ALA A 248 7.75 -5.03 -0.49
N GLY A 249 7.87 -5.75 0.64
CA GLY A 249 6.74 -6.22 1.43
C GLY A 249 5.96 -7.41 0.86
N VAL A 250 6.29 -7.89 -0.35
CA VAL A 250 5.65 -9.06 -0.95
C VAL A 250 6.34 -10.33 -0.48
N THR A 251 5.62 -11.15 0.28
CA THR A 251 6.11 -12.43 0.80
C THR A 251 5.47 -13.65 0.14
N ARG A 252 4.50 -13.43 -0.75
CA ARG A 252 3.80 -14.48 -1.48
C ARG A 252 3.31 -13.95 -2.82
N ILE A 253 3.41 -14.77 -3.87
CA ILE A 253 2.88 -14.45 -5.21
C ILE A 253 1.99 -15.57 -5.71
N ARG A 254 0.99 -15.24 -6.52
CA ARG A 254 0.23 -16.20 -7.33
C ARG A 254 0.81 -16.25 -8.72
N TYR A 255 0.98 -17.45 -9.28
CA TYR A 255 1.51 -17.63 -10.62
C TYR A 255 0.55 -18.40 -11.53
N THR A 256 0.63 -18.09 -12.82
CA THR A 256 0.13 -18.90 -13.92
C THR A 256 1.24 -19.03 -14.97
N VAL A 257 1.73 -20.24 -15.19
CA VAL A 257 2.83 -20.53 -16.12
C VAL A 257 2.34 -21.51 -17.18
N THR A 258 2.19 -21.06 -18.42
CA THR A 258 1.76 -21.89 -19.55
C THR A 258 2.88 -22.05 -20.57
N GLY A 259 3.19 -23.29 -20.94
CA GLY A 259 4.17 -23.60 -21.99
C GLY A 259 3.69 -23.20 -23.37
N ALA A 260 4.59 -23.14 -24.34
CA ALA A 260 4.21 -22.85 -25.72
C ALA A 260 3.54 -24.04 -26.40
N GLY A 261 2.76 -23.81 -27.45
CA GLY A 261 2.18 -24.88 -28.27
C GLY A 261 3.18 -25.45 -29.27
N GLY A 262 3.03 -26.72 -29.64
CA GLY A 262 3.71 -27.32 -30.78
C GLY A 262 3.04 -26.91 -32.11
N SER A 263 3.76 -27.01 -33.23
CA SER A 263 3.18 -26.78 -34.56
C SER A 263 2.51 -28.02 -35.15
N GLY A 264 1.60 -27.76 -36.07
CA GLY A 264 1.01 -28.79 -36.92
C GLY A 264 2.03 -29.34 -37.92
N SER A 265 1.61 -30.36 -38.68
CA SER A 265 2.41 -30.94 -39.76
C SER A 265 2.01 -30.32 -41.08
N GLY A 266 2.98 -30.15 -41.97
CA GLY A 266 2.71 -29.75 -43.34
C GLY A 266 2.13 -30.92 -44.15
N CYS A 267 1.69 -30.62 -45.36
CA CYS A 267 1.27 -31.64 -46.32
C CYS A 267 1.94 -31.43 -47.67
N GLN A 268 2.09 -32.52 -48.41
CA GLN A 268 2.48 -32.55 -49.80
C GLN A 268 2.09 -33.92 -50.35
N ALA A 269 1.24 -33.94 -51.36
CA ALA A 269 0.75 -35.17 -51.95
C ALA A 269 0.26 -34.95 -53.38
N SER A 270 0.48 -35.98 -54.21
CA SER A 270 -0.10 -36.16 -55.55
C SER A 270 -1.08 -37.35 -55.58
N SER A 271 -1.33 -38.02 -54.46
CA SER A 271 -2.41 -39.00 -54.29
C SER A 271 -2.84 -39.18 -52.83
N SER A 272 -3.93 -39.92 -52.59
CA SER A 272 -4.40 -40.30 -51.25
C SER A 272 -3.51 -41.30 -50.52
N SER A 273 -2.51 -41.87 -51.21
CA SER A 273 -1.48 -42.74 -50.62
C SER A 273 -0.23 -41.96 -50.16
N GLU A 274 -0.28 -40.63 -50.25
CA GLU A 274 0.75 -39.73 -49.75
C GLU A 274 0.20 -38.86 -48.62
N SER A 275 1.03 -37.96 -48.10
CA SER A 275 0.67 -37.16 -46.93
C SER A 275 -0.07 -35.89 -47.29
N TYR A 276 -1.34 -36.05 -47.61
CA TYR A 276 -2.19 -34.97 -48.06
C TYR A 276 -2.86 -34.21 -46.89
N SER A 277 -2.79 -34.72 -45.65
CA SER A 277 -3.22 -33.99 -44.45
C SER A 277 -2.27 -34.18 -43.26
N GLY A 278 -1.92 -33.07 -42.61
CA GLY A 278 -1.08 -33.02 -41.40
C GLY A 278 -1.89 -32.97 -40.10
N GLY A 279 -1.34 -33.55 -39.04
CA GLY A 279 -1.89 -33.46 -37.69
C GLY A 279 -1.68 -32.08 -37.06
N GLY A 280 -2.46 -31.76 -36.03
CA GLY A 280 -2.30 -30.53 -35.24
C GLY A 280 -1.26 -30.68 -34.14
N GLY A 281 -0.56 -29.60 -33.77
CA GLY A 281 0.35 -29.60 -32.63
C GLY A 281 -0.39 -29.61 -31.29
N GLY A 282 0.24 -30.15 -30.25
CA GLY A 282 -0.29 -30.12 -28.89
C GLY A 282 -0.15 -28.75 -28.24
N ALA A 283 -1.00 -28.44 -27.27
CA ALA A 283 -0.89 -27.23 -26.46
C ALA A 283 0.13 -27.40 -25.32
N GLY A 284 0.68 -26.29 -24.83
CA GLY A 284 1.49 -26.28 -23.62
C GLY A 284 0.66 -26.52 -22.36
N GLY A 285 1.28 -27.15 -21.36
CA GLY A 285 0.69 -27.34 -20.04
C GLY A 285 0.72 -26.07 -19.20
N THR A 286 -0.19 -25.97 -18.23
CA THR A 286 -0.33 -24.82 -17.33
C THR A 286 -0.13 -25.22 -15.87
N ALA A 287 0.86 -24.62 -15.21
CA ALA A 287 1.03 -24.67 -13.76
C ALA A 287 0.39 -23.44 -13.11
N LEU A 288 -0.41 -23.66 -12.07
CA LEU A 288 -1.07 -22.62 -11.28
C LEU A 288 -0.75 -22.85 -9.81
N GLY A 289 -0.61 -21.78 -9.03
CA GLY A 289 -0.44 -21.92 -7.59
C GLY A 289 0.08 -20.65 -6.92
N TRP A 290 0.49 -20.84 -5.67
CA TRP A 290 1.13 -19.80 -4.87
C TRP A 290 2.58 -20.17 -4.58
N LEU A 291 3.46 -19.16 -4.58
CA LEU A 291 4.87 -19.31 -4.23
C LEU A 291 5.20 -18.33 -3.11
N ASP A 292 5.74 -18.84 -2.01
CA ASP A 292 6.33 -18.01 -0.97
C ASP A 292 7.64 -17.42 -1.49
N VAL A 293 7.84 -16.13 -1.26
CA VAL A 293 8.96 -15.37 -1.80
C VAL A 293 9.56 -14.44 -0.76
N VAL A 294 10.78 -13.98 -0.99
CA VAL A 294 11.46 -13.02 -0.13
C VAL A 294 11.52 -11.67 -0.86
N PRO A 295 11.03 -10.57 -0.24
CA PRO A 295 11.13 -9.23 -0.82
C PRO A 295 12.55 -8.91 -1.31
N GLY A 296 12.67 -8.35 -2.52
CA GLY A 296 13.93 -7.97 -3.14
C GLY A 296 14.70 -9.11 -3.84
N THR A 297 14.27 -10.37 -3.71
CA THR A 297 14.87 -11.48 -4.47
C THR A 297 14.45 -11.47 -5.94
N THR A 298 15.30 -12.00 -6.81
CA THR A 298 15.03 -12.08 -8.26
C THR A 298 14.70 -13.52 -8.65
N LEU A 299 13.56 -13.70 -9.31
CA LEU A 299 13.16 -14.97 -9.93
C LEU A 299 13.38 -14.90 -11.44
N SER A 300 13.98 -15.96 -12.02
CA SER A 300 14.06 -16.12 -13.47
C SER A 300 12.67 -16.41 -14.03
N VAL A 301 12.34 -15.77 -15.15
CA VAL A 301 11.10 -16.02 -15.89
C VAL A 301 11.48 -16.39 -17.31
N VAL A 302 11.00 -17.55 -17.78
CA VAL A 302 11.19 -18.00 -19.16
C VAL A 302 9.81 -18.13 -19.80
N VAL A 303 9.64 -17.53 -20.97
CA VAL A 303 8.45 -17.72 -21.80
C VAL A 303 8.86 -18.56 -23.01
N GLY A 304 8.26 -19.74 -23.13
CA GLY A 304 8.52 -20.68 -24.21
C GLY A 304 8.12 -20.10 -25.57
N LYS A 305 8.93 -20.39 -26.59
CA LYS A 305 8.61 -20.06 -27.99
C LYS A 305 7.70 -21.13 -28.60
N GLY A 306 6.69 -20.71 -29.35
CA GLY A 306 5.83 -21.61 -30.12
C GLY A 306 6.62 -22.45 -31.12
N GLY A 307 6.20 -23.70 -31.31
CA GLY A 307 6.77 -24.57 -32.33
C GLY A 307 6.65 -23.92 -33.72
N ALA A 308 7.76 -23.84 -34.45
CA ALA A 308 7.78 -23.21 -35.76
C ALA A 308 7.04 -24.06 -36.81
N SER A 309 6.34 -23.39 -37.73
CA SER A 309 5.72 -23.98 -38.90
C SER A 309 6.72 -24.76 -39.75
N VAL A 310 6.25 -25.85 -40.36
CA VAL A 310 7.00 -26.66 -41.32
C VAL A 310 6.24 -26.71 -42.63
N SER A 311 6.94 -26.82 -43.77
CA SER A 311 6.31 -26.95 -45.09
C SER A 311 6.59 -28.31 -45.71
N GLY A 312 5.60 -28.82 -46.43
CA GLY A 312 5.68 -30.10 -47.12
C GLY A 312 5.41 -31.29 -46.21
N ALA A 313 5.77 -32.48 -46.67
CA ALA A 313 5.42 -33.72 -46.01
C ALA A 313 6.23 -34.02 -44.72
N VAL A 314 6.29 -33.09 -43.76
CA VAL A 314 7.15 -33.16 -42.56
C VAL A 314 6.34 -32.99 -41.26
N SER A 315 6.77 -33.67 -40.19
CA SER A 315 6.28 -33.47 -38.82
C SER A 315 6.53 -32.04 -38.33
N GLY A 316 5.71 -31.57 -37.38
CA GLY A 316 5.88 -30.24 -36.80
C GLY A 316 7.12 -30.09 -35.89
N ASN A 317 7.14 -29.03 -35.10
CA ASN A 317 8.15 -28.71 -34.10
C ASN A 317 7.51 -28.56 -32.71
N ASP A 318 8.24 -28.98 -31.67
CA ASP A 318 7.80 -28.86 -30.28
C ASP A 318 7.72 -27.38 -29.87
N GLY A 319 6.79 -27.07 -28.97
CA GLY A 319 6.80 -25.81 -28.25
C GLY A 319 7.87 -25.79 -27.15
N GLY A 320 8.41 -24.61 -26.86
CA GLY A 320 9.31 -24.40 -25.74
C GLY A 320 8.58 -24.38 -24.38
N ASP A 321 9.30 -24.77 -23.33
CA ASP A 321 8.82 -24.66 -21.95
C ASP A 321 8.79 -23.20 -21.49
N SER A 322 7.77 -22.86 -20.69
CA SER A 322 7.76 -21.64 -19.86
C SER A 322 8.08 -22.01 -18.42
N SER A 323 8.75 -21.14 -17.69
CA SER A 323 9.09 -21.40 -16.28
C SER A 323 9.15 -20.15 -15.41
N LEU A 324 8.94 -20.35 -14.10
CA LEU A 324 9.14 -19.36 -13.05
C LEU A 324 10.08 -19.93 -11.99
N GLY A 325 11.13 -19.18 -11.66
CA GLY A 325 12.13 -19.54 -10.65
C GLY A 325 12.93 -20.81 -10.98
N GLY A 326 12.81 -21.37 -12.18
CA GLY A 326 13.38 -22.66 -12.56
C GLY A 326 12.76 -23.87 -11.83
N ILE A 327 11.63 -23.69 -11.14
CA ILE A 327 10.97 -24.72 -10.33
C ILE A 327 9.51 -24.97 -10.74
N ILE A 328 8.85 -23.95 -11.30
CA ILE A 328 7.49 -24.06 -11.86
C ILE A 328 7.60 -24.14 -13.36
N PHE A 329 6.96 -25.12 -14.00
CA PHE A 329 7.03 -25.33 -15.45
C PHE A 329 5.65 -25.50 -16.07
N GLY A 330 5.36 -24.66 -17.06
CA GLY A 330 4.39 -24.96 -18.09
C GLY A 330 5.15 -25.61 -19.25
N ARG A 331 5.09 -26.93 -19.36
CA ARG A 331 5.86 -27.65 -20.40
C ARG A 331 5.27 -27.41 -21.78
N GLY A 332 6.12 -27.28 -22.78
CA GLY A 332 5.71 -27.07 -24.17
C GLY A 332 4.93 -28.25 -24.74
N GLY A 333 3.95 -27.95 -25.59
CA GLY A 333 3.21 -28.94 -26.35
C GLY A 333 4.07 -29.64 -27.39
N LYS A 334 3.79 -30.91 -27.65
CA LYS A 334 4.55 -31.71 -28.61
C LYS A 334 4.11 -31.42 -30.04
N LYS A 335 5.04 -31.58 -30.96
CA LYS A 335 4.76 -31.55 -32.39
C LYS A 335 3.74 -32.62 -32.76
N SER A 336 2.95 -32.32 -33.78
CA SER A 336 2.31 -33.37 -34.57
C SER A 336 3.37 -34.29 -35.20
N ASN A 337 3.04 -35.58 -35.33
CA ASN A 337 3.97 -36.57 -35.83
C ASN A 337 3.43 -37.29 -37.07
N LYS A 338 4.22 -37.25 -38.14
CA LYS A 338 3.99 -38.10 -39.30
C LYS A 338 4.59 -39.49 -39.08
N ALA A 339 3.78 -40.39 -38.53
CA ALA A 339 4.20 -41.76 -38.23
C ALA A 339 4.48 -42.60 -39.49
N SER A 340 3.84 -42.27 -40.62
CA SER A 340 4.11 -42.88 -41.93
C SER A 340 3.66 -41.95 -43.06
N ILE A 341 3.93 -42.32 -44.31
CA ILE A 341 3.50 -41.52 -45.48
C ILE A 341 1.98 -41.28 -45.54
N VAL A 342 1.17 -42.12 -44.89
CA VAL A 342 -0.29 -42.01 -44.83
C VAL A 342 -0.86 -41.84 -43.41
N ASN A 343 -0.02 -41.56 -42.41
CA ASN A 343 -0.50 -41.39 -41.03
C ASN A 343 0.14 -40.16 -40.38
N SER A 344 -0.70 -39.23 -39.95
CA SER A 344 -0.31 -37.96 -39.33
C SER A 344 -1.02 -37.79 -37.99
N ALA A 345 -0.38 -38.22 -36.91
CA ALA A 345 -0.89 -38.10 -35.56
C ALA A 345 -0.79 -36.66 -35.03
N GLY A 346 -1.76 -36.26 -34.21
CA GLY A 346 -1.72 -35.04 -33.43
C GLY A 346 -0.57 -35.06 -32.40
N GLY A 347 -0.15 -33.87 -31.97
CA GLY A 347 0.86 -33.73 -30.93
C GLY A 347 0.25 -33.80 -29.54
N ASP A 348 0.93 -34.48 -28.61
CA ASP A 348 0.53 -34.52 -27.21
C ASP A 348 0.61 -33.14 -26.55
N GLY A 349 -0.29 -32.88 -25.61
CA GLY A 349 -0.21 -31.69 -24.77
C GLY A 349 0.95 -31.77 -23.78
N GLY A 350 1.61 -30.63 -23.54
CA GLY A 350 2.66 -30.51 -22.53
C GLY A 350 2.10 -30.74 -21.12
N VAL A 351 2.88 -31.41 -20.27
CA VAL A 351 2.48 -31.75 -18.89
C VAL A 351 3.15 -30.80 -17.92
N ALA A 352 2.39 -29.91 -17.29
CA ALA A 352 2.91 -28.97 -16.30
C ALA A 352 3.50 -29.67 -15.06
N SER A 353 4.42 -29.00 -14.36
CA SER A 353 5.02 -29.50 -13.12
C SER A 353 5.39 -28.38 -12.16
N GLY A 354 5.44 -28.67 -10.86
CA GLY A 354 5.83 -27.73 -9.81
C GLY A 354 4.70 -26.81 -9.33
N GLY A 355 3.57 -26.77 -10.05
CA GLY A 355 2.36 -26.08 -9.64
C GLY A 355 1.64 -26.75 -8.47
N ASP A 356 0.85 -25.99 -7.72
CA ASP A 356 -0.19 -26.55 -6.83
C ASP A 356 -1.23 -27.31 -7.67
N ILE A 357 -1.53 -26.77 -8.86
CA ILE A 357 -2.36 -27.39 -9.89
C ILE A 357 -1.52 -27.48 -11.17
N ASN A 358 -1.42 -28.69 -11.72
CA ASN A 358 -0.68 -28.97 -12.95
C ASN A 358 -1.65 -29.48 -14.01
N ILE A 359 -1.97 -28.63 -14.98
CA ILE A 359 -2.91 -28.92 -16.06
C ILE A 359 -2.13 -29.33 -17.30
N GLN A 360 -2.48 -30.48 -17.89
CA GLN A 360 -1.96 -30.88 -19.19
C GLN A 360 -2.62 -30.05 -20.31
N GLY A 361 -1.83 -29.65 -21.32
CA GLY A 361 -2.37 -29.04 -22.53
C GLY A 361 -3.28 -30.02 -23.30
N GLY A 362 -4.19 -29.50 -24.12
CA GLY A 362 -4.93 -30.33 -25.05
C GLY A 362 -4.01 -30.94 -26.12
N ALA A 363 -4.28 -32.19 -26.51
CA ALA A 363 -3.64 -32.79 -27.67
C ALA A 363 -4.16 -32.14 -28.96
N GLY A 364 -3.30 -32.09 -29.98
CA GLY A 364 -3.73 -31.81 -31.34
C GLY A 364 -4.51 -32.98 -31.92
N GLN A 365 -5.35 -32.71 -32.91
CA GLN A 365 -6.10 -33.73 -33.62
C GLN A 365 -5.25 -34.39 -34.71
N ASP A 366 -5.60 -35.63 -35.04
CA ASP A 366 -5.00 -36.36 -36.14
C ASP A 366 -5.37 -35.73 -37.48
N GLY A 367 -4.44 -35.76 -38.43
CA GLY A 367 -4.62 -35.20 -39.78
C GLY A 367 -5.11 -36.23 -40.78
N GLN A 368 -4.48 -37.40 -40.78
CA GLN A 368 -4.69 -38.44 -41.78
C GLN A 368 -4.50 -39.82 -41.16
N ALA A 369 -5.35 -40.76 -41.54
CA ALA A 369 -5.22 -42.18 -41.26
C ALA A 369 -5.47 -42.99 -42.54
N ALA A 370 -4.42 -43.61 -43.08
CA ALA A 370 -4.44 -44.24 -44.39
C ALA A 370 -4.98 -43.25 -45.47
N THR A 371 -6.07 -43.63 -46.14
CA THR A 371 -6.74 -42.83 -47.17
C THR A 371 -7.80 -41.88 -46.63
N ASN A 372 -7.95 -41.77 -45.30
CA ASN A 372 -9.00 -40.99 -44.66
C ASN A 372 -8.45 -39.70 -44.05
N MET A 373 -9.16 -38.61 -44.30
CA MET A 373 -8.86 -37.29 -43.74
C MET A 373 -9.58 -37.11 -42.40
N LEU A 374 -8.85 -36.65 -41.38
CA LEU A 374 -9.37 -36.45 -40.02
C LEU A 374 -9.37 -34.97 -39.58
N THR A 375 -8.60 -34.11 -40.26
CA THR A 375 -8.45 -32.65 -40.04
C THR A 375 -7.71 -32.27 -38.73
N GLY A 376 -6.40 -32.06 -38.84
CA GLY A 376 -5.51 -31.86 -37.70
C GLY A 376 -5.57 -30.47 -37.07
N SER A 377 -6.61 -30.16 -36.30
CA SER A 377 -6.66 -28.92 -35.50
C SER A 377 -5.69 -28.98 -34.32
N GLY A 378 -5.06 -27.85 -33.98
CA GLY A 378 -4.16 -27.74 -32.84
C GLY A 378 -4.88 -27.84 -31.50
N GLY A 379 -4.16 -28.31 -30.48
CA GLY A 379 -4.68 -28.48 -29.14
C GLY A 379 -5.06 -27.16 -28.46
N ALA A 380 -6.08 -27.20 -27.61
CA ALA A 380 -6.47 -26.07 -26.76
C ALA A 380 -5.59 -25.98 -25.52
N SER A 381 -5.14 -24.77 -25.18
CA SER A 381 -4.47 -24.50 -23.91
C SER A 381 -5.50 -24.07 -22.86
N PHE A 382 -5.03 -23.86 -21.62
CA PHE A 382 -5.83 -23.23 -20.55
C PHE A 382 -6.51 -21.92 -20.98
N TRP A 383 -5.91 -21.19 -21.93
CA TRP A 383 -6.36 -19.87 -22.38
C TRP A 383 -7.35 -19.92 -23.55
N GLY A 384 -7.48 -21.05 -24.24
CA GLY A 384 -8.40 -21.19 -25.36
C GLY A 384 -7.91 -22.11 -26.49
N GLY A 385 -8.64 -22.10 -27.60
CA GLY A 385 -8.47 -23.04 -28.70
C GLY A 385 -7.15 -22.91 -29.49
N GLY A 386 -6.77 -24.02 -30.13
CA GLY A 386 -5.65 -24.08 -31.07
C GLY A 386 -5.97 -23.51 -32.45
N GLY A 387 -4.98 -23.55 -33.33
CA GLY A 387 -5.14 -23.22 -34.73
C GLY A 387 -5.94 -24.30 -35.46
N ARG A 388 -6.94 -23.91 -36.25
CA ARG A 388 -7.66 -24.86 -37.10
C ARG A 388 -6.74 -25.42 -38.19
N SER A 389 -7.05 -26.61 -38.69
CA SER A 389 -6.48 -27.09 -39.95
C SER A 389 -6.90 -26.19 -41.12
N GLY A 390 -6.11 -26.12 -42.19
CA GLY A 390 -6.46 -25.31 -43.35
C GLY A 390 -6.01 -25.89 -44.69
N ALA A 391 -6.88 -25.69 -45.69
CA ALA A 391 -6.57 -25.98 -47.08
C ALA A 391 -5.39 -25.12 -47.48
N THR A 392 -4.38 -25.73 -48.08
CA THR A 392 -3.15 -25.05 -48.54
C THR A 392 -2.34 -24.35 -47.44
N GLY A 393 -2.67 -24.59 -46.16
CA GLY A 393 -1.91 -24.07 -45.03
C GLY A 393 -2.62 -24.18 -43.69
N GLY A 394 -1.93 -24.66 -42.66
CA GLY A 394 -2.43 -24.69 -41.28
C GLY A 394 -2.49 -23.30 -40.64
N VAL A 395 -3.37 -23.11 -39.65
CA VAL A 395 -3.50 -21.82 -38.93
C VAL A 395 -2.68 -21.85 -37.65
N LYS A 396 -1.99 -20.74 -37.34
CA LYS A 396 -1.27 -20.55 -36.08
C LYS A 396 -2.19 -20.66 -34.85
N GLY A 397 -1.66 -21.18 -33.74
CA GLY A 397 -2.31 -21.16 -32.42
C GLY A 397 -2.73 -19.75 -32.01
N LYS A 398 -3.98 -19.59 -31.54
CA LYS A 398 -4.57 -18.27 -31.26
C LYS A 398 -4.46 -17.83 -29.80
N ALA A 399 -4.53 -18.78 -28.86
CA ALA A 399 -4.43 -18.52 -27.44
C ALA A 399 -3.01 -18.82 -26.96
N ALA A 400 -2.54 -18.16 -25.89
CA ALA A 400 -1.20 -18.43 -25.35
C ALA A 400 -1.01 -19.92 -25.08
N GLY A 401 0.07 -20.49 -25.60
CA GLY A 401 0.39 -21.91 -25.50
C GLY A 401 -0.46 -22.86 -26.33
N SER A 402 -1.41 -22.40 -27.16
CA SER A 402 -2.22 -23.31 -27.97
C SER A 402 -1.48 -23.82 -29.20
N GLY A 403 -1.81 -25.04 -29.63
CA GLY A 403 -1.12 -25.72 -30.74
C GLY A 403 -1.48 -25.15 -32.11
N GLY A 404 -0.59 -25.32 -33.08
CA GLY A 404 -0.82 -24.96 -34.49
C GLY A 404 -1.61 -26.04 -35.26
N GLY A 405 -2.42 -25.62 -36.23
CA GLY A 405 -3.16 -26.55 -37.09
C GLY A 405 -2.29 -27.18 -38.18
N GLY A 406 -2.64 -28.38 -38.63
CA GLY A 406 -2.03 -29.05 -39.77
C GLY A 406 -2.54 -28.50 -41.11
N ALA A 407 -1.72 -28.64 -42.14
CA ALA A 407 -2.11 -28.32 -43.51
C ALA A 407 -2.88 -29.47 -44.15
N TYR A 408 -3.70 -29.18 -45.16
CA TYR A 408 -4.23 -30.22 -46.03
C TYR A 408 -4.38 -29.79 -47.49
N ASP A 409 -4.34 -30.78 -48.38
CA ASP A 409 -4.48 -30.65 -49.83
C ASP A 409 -5.36 -31.79 -50.36
N ILE A 410 -6.61 -31.50 -50.70
CA ILE A 410 -7.56 -32.49 -51.23
C ILE A 410 -7.47 -32.62 -52.76
N ASP A 411 -6.80 -31.69 -53.42
CA ASP A 411 -6.64 -31.66 -54.87
C ASP A 411 -5.40 -32.42 -55.34
N PHE A 412 -4.57 -32.86 -54.38
CA PHE A 412 -3.34 -33.60 -54.62
C PHE A 412 -2.40 -32.86 -55.59
N SER A 413 -2.20 -31.57 -55.32
CA SER A 413 -1.46 -30.65 -56.17
C SER A 413 0.05 -30.95 -56.25
N GLY A 414 0.58 -31.76 -55.33
CA GLY A 414 2.02 -31.99 -55.15
C GLY A 414 2.76 -30.79 -54.54
N ILE A 415 2.06 -29.72 -54.16
CA ILE A 415 2.64 -28.52 -53.56
C ILE A 415 2.92 -28.75 -52.07
N ALA A 416 4.08 -28.27 -51.61
CA ALA A 416 4.42 -28.27 -50.21
C ALA A 416 3.70 -27.13 -49.47
N TYR A 417 2.76 -27.47 -48.60
CA TYR A 417 2.00 -26.50 -47.82
C TYR A 417 2.45 -26.40 -46.36
N PRO A 418 2.47 -25.18 -45.79
CA PRO A 418 2.96 -24.95 -44.44
C PRO A 418 1.93 -25.31 -43.37
N SER A 419 2.38 -25.83 -42.24
CA SER A 419 1.54 -25.94 -41.05
C SER A 419 1.35 -24.60 -40.34
N GLY A 420 0.50 -24.57 -39.32
CA GLY A 420 0.41 -23.46 -38.39
C GLY A 420 1.48 -23.54 -37.30
N ASP A 421 2.06 -22.40 -36.93
CA ASP A 421 2.91 -22.28 -35.75
C ASP A 421 2.12 -22.59 -34.47
N GLY A 422 2.80 -23.10 -33.44
CA GLY A 422 2.29 -23.01 -32.08
C GLY A 422 2.29 -21.57 -31.57
N ALA A 423 1.42 -21.26 -30.62
CA ALA A 423 1.49 -19.98 -29.91
C ALA A 423 2.59 -20.01 -28.84
N ASP A 424 3.22 -18.86 -28.60
CA ASP A 424 4.15 -18.67 -27.49
C ASP A 424 3.45 -18.92 -26.15
N GLY A 425 4.23 -19.28 -25.13
CA GLY A 425 3.75 -19.43 -23.76
C GLY A 425 3.41 -18.11 -23.08
N ILE A 426 3.09 -18.17 -21.79
CA ILE A 426 2.86 -16.99 -20.96
C ILE A 426 3.23 -17.28 -19.51
N VAL A 427 3.77 -16.26 -18.82
CA VAL A 427 3.93 -16.26 -17.36
C VAL A 427 3.23 -15.04 -16.79
N HIS A 428 2.24 -15.26 -15.93
CA HIS A 428 1.51 -14.21 -15.22
C HIS A 428 1.77 -14.34 -13.72
N ILE A 429 2.12 -13.23 -13.07
CA ILE A 429 2.43 -13.16 -11.65
C ILE A 429 1.55 -12.09 -11.02
N GLU A 430 0.88 -12.42 -9.92
CA GLU A 430 0.07 -11.52 -9.09
C GLU A 430 0.61 -11.53 -7.66
N TRP A 431 0.53 -10.42 -6.94
CA TRP A 431 0.91 -10.32 -5.52
C TRP A 431 -0.04 -9.44 -4.74
#